data_AF-A0A376UGD2-F1
#
_entry.id   AF-A0A376UGD2-F1
#
_cell.length_a   1.000
_cell.length_b   1.000
_cell.length_c   1.000
_cell.angle_alpha   90.00
_cell.angle_beta   90.00
_cell.angle_gamma   90.00
#
_symmetry.space_group_name_H-M   'P 1'
#
loop_
_entity.id
_entity.type
_entity.pdbx_description
1 polymer ?
#
loop_
_entity_poly.entity_id
_entity_poly.type
_entity_poly.pdbx_seq_one_letter_code
_entity_poly.pdbx_strand_id
1 'polypeptide(L)'
;MAPIIAIIAITKSFLGHYLGAREGFNGMVIKSLRGKGKSIEINKLNRITALFMLVTTWIVATLNPSILGMIETLGGPIIAMILFLMPMYAIQKVPAMRKYSGHISNVFVVVMGLIAISAIFYSLFS
;
A
#
# COMPACT_ATOMS: atom_id res chain seq x y z
N MET A 1 -0.36 -9.54 32.74
CA MET A 1 -0.59 -10.46 31.60
C MET A 1 -0.91 -9.68 30.32
N ALA A 2 -1.98 -8.88 30.28
CA ALA A 2 -2.39 -8.14 29.07
C ALA A 2 -1.31 -7.25 28.40
N PRO A 3 -0.47 -6.47 29.13
CA PRO A 3 0.57 -5.67 28.49
C PRO A 3 1.65 -6.50 27.79
N ILE A 4 2.01 -7.65 28.38
CA ILE A 4 3.00 -8.57 27.80
C ILE A 4 2.46 -9.18 26.51
N ILE A 5 1.18 -9.58 26.50
CA ILE A 5 0.51 -10.10 25.31
C ILE A 5 0.46 -9.02 24.21
N ALA A 6 0.14 -7.77 24.58
CA ALA A 6 0.12 -6.65 23.64
C ALA A 6 1.49 -6.39 23.00
N ILE A 7 2.57 -6.37 23.79
CA ILE A 7 3.94 -6.19 23.27
C ILE A 7 4.32 -7.31 22.30
N ILE A 8 3.99 -8.56 22.64
CA ILE A 8 4.26 -9.71 21.77
C ILE A 8 3.46 -9.60 20.47
N ALA A 9 2.18 -9.23 20.55
CA ALA A 9 1.32 -9.06 19.38
C ALA A 9 1.82 -7.94 18.46
N ILE A 10 2.19 -6.79 19.02
CA ILE A 10 2.72 -5.64 18.26
C ILE A 10 4.03 -6.03 17.58
N THR A 11 4.96 -6.65 18.31
CA THR A 11 6.27 -7.06 17.75
C THR A 11 6.09 -8.05 16.59
N LYS A 12 5.22 -9.07 16.75
CA LYS A 12 4.93 -10.04 15.69
C LYS A 12 4.27 -9.39 14.47
N SER A 13 3.27 -8.54 14.70
CA SER A 13 2.60 -7.81 13.62
C SER A 13 3.59 -6.91 12.88
N PHE A 14 4.44 -6.18 13.60
CA PHE A 14 5.44 -5.29 13.02
C PHE A 14 6.37 -6.01 12.04
N LEU A 15 6.89 -7.19 12.40
CA LEU A 15 7.80 -7.94 11.53
C LEU A 15 7.16 -8.31 10.18
N GLY A 16 5.89 -8.73 10.19
CA GLY A 16 5.17 -9.05 8.96
C GLY A 16 5.02 -7.84 8.03
N HIS A 17 4.61 -6.70 8.60
CA HIS A 17 4.45 -5.46 7.84
C HIS A 17 5.79 -4.89 7.36
N TYR A 18 6.84 -4.96 8.19
CA TYR A 18 8.18 -4.50 7.85
C TYR A 18 8.77 -5.29 6.68
N LEU A 19 8.64 -6.62 6.68
CA LEU A 19 9.13 -7.46 5.58
C LEU A 19 8.43 -7.13 4.27
N GLY A 20 7.08 -7.02 4.29
CA GLY A 20 6.31 -6.63 3.11
C GLY A 20 6.67 -5.24 2.58
N ALA A 21 6.78 -4.25 3.47
CA ALA A 21 7.18 -2.89 3.10
C ALA A 21 8.60 -2.84 2.53
N ARG A 22 9.55 -3.57 3.13
CA ARG A 22 10.93 -3.66 2.66
C ARG A 22 11.02 -4.28 1.27
N GLU A 23 10.31 -5.37 1.02
CA GLU A 23 10.28 -6.05 -0.28
C GLU A 23 9.64 -5.17 -1.35
N GLY A 24 8.51 -4.53 -1.04
CA GLY A 24 7.86 -3.57 -1.93
C GLY A 24 8.76 -2.39 -2.28
N PHE A 25 9.37 -1.77 -1.27
CA PHE A 25 10.27 -0.63 -1.47
C PHE A 25 11.52 -1.01 -2.28
N ASN A 26 12.21 -2.09 -1.89
CA ASN A 26 13.38 -2.57 -2.61
C ASN A 26 13.03 -2.92 -4.07
N GLY A 27 11.88 -3.58 -4.29
CA GLY A 27 11.40 -3.93 -5.63
C GLY A 27 11.14 -2.69 -6.50
N MET A 28 10.52 -1.65 -5.93
CA MET A 28 10.34 -0.37 -6.61
C MET A 28 11.68 0.29 -6.99
N VAL A 29 12.61 0.39 -6.04
CA VAL A 29 13.93 0.98 -6.27
C VAL A 29 14.72 0.22 -7.34
N ILE A 30 14.76 -1.11 -7.26
CA ILE A 30 15.44 -1.96 -8.25
C ILE A 30 14.83 -1.77 -9.64
N LYS A 31 13.49 -1.76 -9.76
CA LYS A 31 12.79 -1.55 -11.03
C LYS A 31 13.11 -0.17 -11.63
N SER A 32 13.12 0.87 -10.81
CA SER A 32 13.48 2.23 -11.23
C SER A 32 14.95 2.36 -11.66
N LEU A 33 15.87 1.70 -10.95
CA LEU A 33 17.30 1.71 -11.29
C LEU A 33 17.60 0.91 -12.56
N ARG A 34 16.96 -0.25 -12.74
CA ARG A 34 17.08 -1.07 -13.96
C ARG A 34 16.60 -0.31 -15.19
N GLY A 35 15.52 0.48 -15.07
CA GLY A 35 15.06 1.38 -16.13
C GLY A 35 16.06 2.48 -16.51
N LYS A 36 17.04 2.77 -15.63
CA LYS A 36 18.14 3.73 -15.86
C LYS A 36 19.48 3.04 -16.16
N GLY A 37 19.49 1.72 -16.38
CA GLY A 37 20.69 0.93 -16.65
C GLY A 37 21.65 0.79 -15.46
N LYS A 38 21.21 1.12 -14.24
CA LYS A 38 22.04 1.02 -13.03
C LYS A 38 21.59 -0.17 -12.17
N SER A 39 22.55 -0.85 -11.56
CA SER A 39 22.29 -1.86 -10.53
C SER A 39 22.79 -1.37 -9.18
N ILE A 40 22.15 -1.82 -8.11
CA ILE A 40 22.57 -1.55 -6.73
C ILE A 40 22.75 -2.88 -6.01
N GLU A 41 23.76 -2.97 -5.15
CA GLU A 41 23.95 -4.13 -4.30
C GLU A 41 22.78 -4.27 -3.31
N ILE A 42 22.28 -5.49 -3.16
CA ILE A 42 21.13 -5.81 -2.28
C ILE A 42 21.41 -5.44 -0.82
N ASN A 43 22.64 -5.66 -0.33
CA ASN A 43 23.00 -5.32 1.05
C ASN A 43 22.97 -3.81 1.31
N LYS A 44 23.49 -3.03 0.35
CA LYS A 44 23.46 -1.56 0.42
C LYS A 44 22.02 -1.04 0.37
N LEU A 45 21.20 -1.61 -0.52
CA LEU A 45 19.78 -1.28 -0.62
C LEU A 45 19.04 -1.62 0.68
N ASN A 46 19.24 -2.82 1.24
CA ASN A 46 18.64 -3.23 2.51
C ASN A 46 19.02 -2.29 3.66
N ARG A 47 20.28 -1.84 3.74
CA ARG A 47 20.72 -0.89 4.77
C ARG A 47 20.05 0.48 4.61
N ILE A 48 19.94 0.98 3.39
CA ILE A 48 19.23 2.23 3.09
C ILE A 48 17.75 2.12 3.45
N THR A 49 17.10 1.02 3.05
CA THR A 49 15.69 0.77 3.34
C THR A 49 15.44 0.64 4.83
N ALA A 50 16.30 -0.07 5.58
CA ALA A 50 16.19 -0.17 7.03
C ALA A 50 16.34 1.19 7.71
N LEU A 51 17.31 2.01 7.29
CA LEU A 51 17.50 3.36 7.80
C LEU A 51 16.28 4.25 7.49
N PHE A 52 15.77 4.19 6.26
CA PHE A 52 14.58 4.92 5.85
C PHE A 52 13.38 4.55 6.71
N MET A 53 13.10 3.25 6.86
CA MET A 53 11.98 2.75 7.66
C MET A 53 12.10 3.14 9.13
N LEU A 54 13.32 3.10 9.70
CA LEU A 54 13.55 3.52 11.08
C LEU A 54 13.26 5.01 11.25
N VAL A 55 13.82 5.86 10.39
CA VAL A 55 13.65 7.32 10.47
C VAL A 55 12.19 7.72 10.26
N THR A 56 11.51 7.16 9.25
CA THR A 56 10.09 7.47 9.01
C THR A 56 9.21 7.02 10.15
N THR A 57 9.40 5.80 10.67
CA THR A 57 8.62 5.28 11.79
C THR A 57 8.85 6.11 13.05
N TRP A 58 10.10 6.52 13.31
CA TRP A 58 10.41 7.40 14.44
C TRP A 58 9.72 8.76 14.30
N ILE A 59 9.79 9.40 13.13
CA ILE A 59 9.10 10.67 12.89
C ILE A 59 7.59 10.54 13.15
N VAL A 60 6.95 9.50 12.60
CA VAL A 60 5.52 9.25 12.82
C VAL A 60 5.22 9.02 14.30
N ALA A 61 6.05 8.25 15.00
CA ALA A 61 5.89 8.02 16.44
C ALA A 61 6.03 9.31 17.27
N THR A 62 6.91 10.24 16.87
CA THR A 62 7.09 11.52 17.55
C THR A 62 5.96 12.50 17.25
N LEU A 63 5.47 12.56 16.01
CA LEU A 63 4.36 13.43 15.63
C LEU A 63 3.00 12.93 16.17
N ASN A 64 2.92 11.65 16.55
CA ASN A 64 1.74 10.99 17.09
C ASN A 64 0.43 11.33 16.34
N PRO A 65 0.39 11.14 15.00
CA PRO A 65 -0.84 11.36 14.25
C PRO A 65 -1.90 10.32 14.64
N SER A 66 -3.17 10.69 14.47
CA SER A 66 -4.28 9.76 14.70
C SER A 66 -4.16 8.53 13.79
N ILE A 67 -4.13 7.33 14.40
CA ILE A 67 -4.08 6.06 13.66
C ILE A 67 -5.31 5.92 12.74
N LEU A 68 -6.49 6.33 13.22
CA LEU A 68 -7.71 6.33 12.41
C LEU A 68 -7.56 7.26 11.20
N GLY A 69 -7.03 8.46 11.43
CA GLY A 69 -6.75 9.42 10.35
C GLY A 69 -5.76 8.87 9.33
N MET A 70 -4.69 8.19 9.75
CA MET A 70 -3.75 7.55 8.82
C MET A 70 -4.41 6.46 7.96
N ILE A 71 -5.31 5.66 8.55
CA ILE A 71 -6.05 4.62 7.83
C ILE A 71 -7.00 5.25 6.81
N GLU A 72 -7.71 6.32 7.18
CA GLU A 72 -8.66 7.00 6.29
C GLU A 72 -7.95 7.75 5.15
N THR A 73 -6.89 8.49 5.49
CA THR A 73 -6.18 9.38 4.55
C THR A 73 -5.33 8.64 3.53
N LEU A 74 -4.55 7.66 3.98
CA LEU A 74 -3.61 6.93 3.12
C LEU A 74 -4.14 5.54 2.76
N GLY A 75 -4.72 4.83 3.72
CA GLY A 75 -5.26 3.49 3.52
C GLY A 75 -6.54 3.50 2.67
N GLY A 76 -7.46 4.42 2.93
CA GLY A 76 -8.77 4.51 2.30
C GLY A 76 -8.70 4.53 0.77
N PRO A 77 -8.01 5.51 0.16
CA PRO A 77 -7.92 5.60 -1.30
C PRO A 77 -7.21 4.40 -1.92
N ILE A 78 -6.11 3.93 -1.30
CA ILE A 78 -5.32 2.81 -1.81
C ILE A 78 -6.14 1.52 -1.79
N ILE A 79 -6.82 1.23 -0.68
CA ILE A 79 -7.66 0.03 -0.54
C ILE A 79 -8.83 0.10 -1.52
N ALA A 80 -9.50 1.26 -1.65
CA ALA A 80 -10.58 1.42 -2.62
C ALA A 80 -10.11 1.18 -4.07
N MET A 81 -8.93 1.68 -4.45
CA MET A 81 -8.35 1.41 -5.76
C MET A 81 -8.05 -0.08 -5.97
N ILE A 82 -7.46 -0.76 -4.98
CA ILE A 82 -7.14 -2.19 -5.06
C ILE A 82 -8.41 -3.04 -5.15
N LEU A 83 -9.44 -2.72 -4.37
CA LEU A 83 -10.66 -3.53 -4.31
C LEU A 83 -11.60 -3.28 -5.50
N PHE A 84 -11.75 -2.03 -5.94
CA PHE A 84 -12.74 -1.68 -6.97
C PHE A 84 -12.13 -1.48 -8.36
N LEU A 85 -10.98 -0.81 -8.49
CA LEU A 85 -10.44 -0.44 -9.81
C LEU A 85 -9.43 -1.46 -10.35
N MET A 86 -8.56 -2.01 -9.51
CA MET A 86 -7.53 -2.97 -9.93
C MET A 86 -8.11 -4.21 -10.64
N PRO A 87 -9.12 -4.93 -10.12
CA PRO A 87 -9.68 -6.07 -10.83
C PRO A 87 -10.31 -5.67 -12.17
N MET A 88 -10.95 -4.51 -12.21
CA MET A 88 -11.59 -3.97 -13.40
C MET A 88 -10.58 -3.63 -14.50
N TYR A 89 -9.47 -3.01 -14.13
CA TYR A 89 -8.33 -2.79 -15.01
C TYR A 89 -7.71 -4.11 -15.47
N ALA A 90 -7.58 -5.08 -14.57
CA ALA A 90 -6.96 -6.36 -14.87
C ALA A 90 -7.77 -7.19 -15.88
N ILE A 91 -9.10 -7.17 -15.82
CA ILE A 91 -10.00 -7.81 -16.81
C ILE A 91 -9.75 -7.27 -18.23
N GLN A 92 -9.48 -5.98 -18.36
CA GLN A 92 -9.22 -5.35 -19.66
C GLN A 92 -7.80 -5.62 -20.17
N LYS A 93 -6.81 -5.64 -19.26
CA LYS A 93 -5.39 -5.73 -19.61
C LYS A 93 -4.87 -7.16 -19.77
N VAL A 94 -5.39 -8.12 -18.99
CA VAL A 94 -4.88 -9.50 -18.95
C VAL A 94 -5.75 -10.40 -19.83
N PRO A 95 -5.20 -10.99 -20.92
CA PRO A 95 -5.98 -11.80 -21.86
C PRO A 95 -6.78 -12.94 -21.21
N ALA A 96 -6.21 -13.59 -20.18
CA ALA A 96 -6.86 -14.70 -19.47
C ALA A 96 -8.11 -14.28 -18.68
N MET A 97 -8.25 -12.99 -18.33
CA MET A 97 -9.40 -12.46 -17.58
C MET A 97 -10.48 -11.84 -18.46
N ARG A 98 -10.23 -11.72 -19.78
CA ARG A 98 -11.21 -11.19 -20.74
C ARG A 98 -12.52 -11.99 -20.80
N LYS A 99 -12.51 -13.25 -20.37
CA LYS A 99 -13.74 -14.05 -20.20
C LYS A 99 -14.75 -13.45 -19.22
N TYR A 100 -14.31 -12.56 -18.34
CA TYR A 100 -15.17 -11.81 -17.40
C TYR A 100 -15.45 -10.38 -17.89
N SER A 101 -15.08 -10.03 -19.13
CA SER A 101 -15.35 -8.71 -19.70
C SER A 101 -16.79 -8.59 -20.21
N GLY A 102 -17.29 -7.36 -20.34
CA GLY A 102 -18.60 -7.09 -20.95
C GLY A 102 -19.83 -7.19 -20.03
N HIS A 103 -19.70 -7.66 -18.78
CA HIS A 103 -20.81 -7.66 -17.84
C HIS A 103 -21.15 -6.24 -17.35
N ILE A 104 -22.44 -5.90 -17.20
CA ILE A 104 -22.87 -4.60 -16.66
C ILE A 104 -22.36 -4.37 -15.23
N SER A 105 -22.19 -5.45 -14.46
CA SER A 105 -21.58 -5.42 -13.13
C SER A 105 -20.20 -4.77 -13.12
N ASN A 106 -19.44 -4.90 -14.20
CA ASN A 106 -18.12 -4.30 -14.35
C ASN A 106 -18.19 -2.77 -14.32
N VAL A 107 -19.14 -2.21 -15.06
CA VAL A 107 -19.37 -0.76 -15.09
C VAL A 107 -19.85 -0.28 -13.73
N PHE A 108 -20.76 -1.02 -13.10
CA PHE A 108 -21.26 -0.71 -11.76
C PHE A 108 -20.12 -0.65 -10.71
N VAL A 109 -19.25 -1.66 -10.69
CA VAL A 109 -18.10 -1.71 -9.75
C VAL A 109 -17.15 -0.54 -9.98
N VAL A 110 -16.86 -0.18 -11.24
CA VAL A 110 -16.02 1.00 -11.55
C VAL A 110 -16.68 2.29 -11.07
N VAL A 111 -17.97 2.49 -11.35
CA VAL A 111 -18.69 3.71 -10.94
C VAL A 111 -18.75 3.84 -9.41
N MET A 112 -19.10 2.76 -8.70
CA MET A 112 -19.11 2.74 -7.24
C MET A 112 -17.71 2.97 -6.66
N GLY A 113 -16.67 2.40 -7.26
CA GLY A 113 -15.28 2.65 -6.89
C GLY A 113 -14.88 4.12 -7.05
N LEU A 114 -15.27 4.76 -8.16
CA LEU A 114 -15.01 6.18 -8.39
C LEU A 114 -15.75 7.08 -7.40
N ILE A 115 -17.00 6.76 -7.06
CA ILE A 115 -17.77 7.47 -6.03
C ILE A 115 -17.08 7.32 -4.67
N ALA A 116 -16.70 6.11 -4.27
CA ALA A 116 -16.03 5.86 -3.00
C ALA A 116 -14.69 6.61 -2.90
N ILE A 117 -13.88 6.58 -3.95
CA ILE A 117 -12.63 7.34 -4.01
C ILE A 117 -12.91 8.84 -3.89
N SER A 118 -13.88 9.36 -4.65
CA SER A 118 -14.26 10.78 -4.60
C SER A 118 -14.72 11.22 -3.21
N ALA A 119 -15.48 10.38 -2.51
CA ALA A 119 -15.94 10.65 -1.14
C ALA A 119 -14.76 10.70 -0.15
N ILE A 120 -13.81 9.76 -0.24
CA ILE A 120 -12.62 9.77 0.61
C ILE A 120 -11.76 11.01 0.32
N PHE A 121 -11.53 11.34 -0.95
CA PHE A 121 -10.80 12.56 -1.31
C PHE A 121 -11.50 13.83 -0.83
N TYR A 122 -12.83 13.90 -0.94
CA TYR A 122 -13.59 15.04 -0.42
C TYR A 122 -13.42 15.18 1.10
N SER A 123 -13.49 14.07 1.84
CA SER A 123 -13.24 14.03 3.29
C SER A 123 -11.81 14.40 3.69
N LEU A 124 -10.85 14.38 2.76
CA LEU A 124 -9.46 14.77 3.01
C LEU A 124 -9.20 16.25 2.80
N PHE A 125 -10.00 16.90 1.97
CA PHE A 125 -9.86 18.31 1.59
C PHE A 125 -10.89 19.24 2.24
N SER A 126 -11.98 18.69 2.82
CA SER A 126 -13.01 19.41 3.57
C SER A 126 -12.82 19.24 5.07
#